data_AF-A0A7W0T5Q8-F1
#
_entry.id   AF-A0A7W0T5Q8-F1
#
_cell.length_a   1.000
_cell.length_b   1.000
_cell.length_c   1.000
_cell.angle_alpha   90.00
_cell.angle_beta   90.00
_cell.angle_gamma   90.00
#
_symmetry.space_group_name_H-M   'P 1'
#
loop_
_entity.id
_entity.type
_entity.pdbx_description
1 polymer ?
#
loop_
_entity_poly.entity_id
_entity_poly.type
_entity_poly.pdbx_seq_one_letter_code
_entity_poly.pdbx_strand_id
1 'polypeptide(L)'
;MTMHATETDAIRKTVTVPLPVEKAFSLFTAGIDTWWPFESHSIGGDKTESATFDVDAKRLYERDADGSEHDWADIVAWEPPNRFLLNWRVNSARPDTELEVRFAADGEATRVELEHRGWAKSSPEDRSSYDEGWDVVLGKLVDAT
;
A
#
# COMPACT_ATOMS: atom_id res chain seq x y z
N MET A 1 27.89 2.37 11.87
CA MET A 1 26.90 1.79 10.94
C MET A 1 25.55 2.20 11.48
N THR A 2 24.96 3.23 10.89
CA THR A 2 23.92 4.01 11.56
C THR A 2 22.57 3.33 11.39
N MET A 3 22.15 2.57 12.40
CA MET A 3 20.74 2.29 12.65
C MET A 3 20.12 3.59 13.15
N HIS A 4 19.62 4.44 12.25
CA HIS A 4 18.90 5.63 12.66
C HIS A 4 17.53 5.21 13.18
N ALA A 5 17.30 5.52 14.46
CA ALA A 5 16.13 5.19 15.24
C ALA A 5 14.79 5.61 14.60
N THR A 6 13.87 4.66 14.39
CA THR A 6 12.40 4.84 14.32
C THR A 6 11.68 3.48 14.39
N GLU A 7 12.10 2.56 15.26
CA GLU A 7 11.50 1.22 15.28
C GLU A 7 10.12 1.18 15.96
N THR A 8 9.80 2.15 16.83
CA THR A 8 8.61 2.08 17.70
C THR A 8 7.36 2.78 17.15
N ASP A 9 7.48 3.66 16.14
CA ASP A 9 6.33 4.42 15.60
C ASP A 9 5.73 3.85 14.31
N ALA A 10 6.45 3.00 13.58
CA ALA A 10 5.94 2.43 12.33
C ALA A 10 4.79 1.45 12.57
N ILE A 11 3.81 1.47 11.68
CA ILE A 11 2.77 0.44 11.59
C ILE A 11 3.37 -0.71 10.80
N ARG A 12 3.27 -1.93 11.32
CA ARG A 12 3.77 -3.14 10.66
C ARG A 12 2.68 -4.18 10.63
N LYS A 13 2.39 -4.67 9.43
CA LYS A 13 1.40 -5.72 9.19
C LYS A 13 2.02 -6.81 8.35
N THR A 14 1.61 -8.04 8.61
CA THR A 14 2.09 -9.21 7.89
C THR A 14 0.92 -10.13 7.61
N VAL A 15 0.78 -10.54 6.36
CA VAL A 15 -0.17 -11.58 5.94
C VAL A 15 0.54 -12.61 5.07
N THR A 16 0.01 -13.82 5.01
CA THR A 16 0.50 -14.87 4.12
C THR A 16 -0.58 -15.16 3.07
N VAL A 17 -0.19 -15.19 1.81
CA VAL A 17 -1.06 -15.53 0.68
C VAL A 17 -0.58 -16.83 0.03
N PRO A 18 -1.48 -17.75 -0.37
CA PRO A 18 -1.16 -19.04 -0.99
C PRO A 18 -0.73 -18.91 -2.46
N LEU A 19 0.07 -17.89 -2.77
CA LEU A 19 0.58 -17.61 -4.11
C LEU A 19 2.12 -17.56 -4.09
N PRO A 20 2.79 -17.98 -5.18
CA PRO A 20 4.21 -17.69 -5.40
C PRO A 20 4.48 -16.17 -5.44
N VAL A 21 5.70 -15.77 -5.07
CA VAL A 21 6.09 -14.35 -4.90
C VAL A 21 5.75 -13.47 -6.11
N GLU A 22 6.02 -13.95 -7.33
CA GLU A 22 5.70 -13.23 -8.57
C GLU A 22 4.20 -12.97 -8.74
N LYS A 23 3.36 -13.95 -8.39
CA LYS A 23 1.90 -13.82 -8.47
C LYS A 23 1.36 -12.93 -7.37
N ALA A 24 1.89 -13.04 -6.15
CA ALA A 24 1.52 -12.17 -5.04
C ALA A 24 1.86 -10.70 -5.34
N PHE A 25 3.06 -10.42 -5.86
CA PHE A 25 3.46 -9.09 -6.29
C PHE A 25 2.55 -8.56 -7.42
N SER A 26 2.29 -9.39 -8.43
CA SER A 26 1.42 -9.02 -9.55
C SER A 26 -0.02 -8.75 -9.11
N LEU A 27 -0.58 -9.54 -8.19
CA LEU A 27 -1.91 -9.32 -7.63
C LEU A 27 -1.95 -8.03 -6.83
N PHE A 28 -0.94 -7.79 -5.98
CA PHE A 28 -0.90 -6.57 -5.18
C PHE A 28 -0.85 -5.31 -6.04
N THR A 29 -0.09 -5.35 -7.14
CA THR A 29 0.21 -4.17 -7.96
C THR A 29 -0.70 -4.08 -9.19
N ALA A 30 -0.43 -4.86 -10.22
CA ALA A 30 -1.20 -4.85 -11.47
C ALA A 30 -2.65 -5.36 -11.29
N GLY A 31 -2.92 -6.13 -10.24
CA GLY A 31 -4.25 -6.62 -9.87
C GLY A 31 -4.94 -5.81 -8.77
N ILE A 32 -4.45 -4.62 -8.41
CA ILE A 32 -4.98 -3.84 -7.28
C ILE A 32 -6.49 -3.61 -7.37
N ASP A 33 -7.02 -3.44 -8.59
CA ASP A 33 -8.44 -3.23 -8.85
C ASP A 33 -9.34 -4.39 -8.44
N THR A 34 -8.79 -5.61 -8.31
CA THR A 34 -9.59 -6.80 -8.03
C THR A 34 -9.80 -7.05 -6.54
N TRP A 35 -9.06 -6.37 -5.66
CA TRP A 35 -9.07 -6.65 -4.23
C TRP A 35 -9.09 -5.38 -3.35
N TRP A 36 -8.64 -4.23 -3.85
CA TRP A 36 -8.61 -3.03 -3.04
C TRP A 36 -10.03 -2.54 -2.69
N PRO A 37 -10.34 -2.20 -1.43
CA PRO A 37 -11.69 -1.82 -1.03
C PRO A 37 -12.00 -0.34 -1.34
N PHE A 38 -12.21 -0.01 -2.62
CA PHE A 38 -12.41 1.38 -3.07
C PHE A 38 -13.53 2.14 -2.35
N GLU A 39 -14.65 1.48 -2.01
CA GLU A 39 -15.77 2.09 -1.27
C GLU A 39 -15.35 2.73 0.08
N SER A 40 -14.24 2.27 0.67
CA SER A 40 -13.79 2.71 2.01
C SER A 40 -12.36 3.27 2.06
N HIS A 41 -11.49 2.89 1.11
CA HIS A 41 -10.06 3.24 1.13
C HIS A 41 -9.60 3.85 -0.20
N SER A 42 -10.39 4.78 -0.75
CA SER A 42 -10.05 5.56 -1.95
C SER A 42 -10.48 7.03 -1.77
N ILE A 43 -9.96 7.95 -2.58
CA ILE A 43 -10.30 9.39 -2.49
C ILE A 43 -11.69 9.63 -3.09
N GLY A 44 -11.99 8.99 -4.22
CA GLY A 44 -13.26 9.05 -4.94
C GLY A 44 -14.38 8.18 -4.35
N GLY A 45 -14.03 7.25 -3.45
CA GLY A 45 -14.97 6.33 -2.80
C GLY A 45 -15.66 5.43 -3.84
N ASP A 46 -16.99 5.43 -3.82
CA ASP A 46 -17.84 4.67 -4.76
C ASP A 46 -17.69 5.08 -6.23
N LYS A 47 -17.03 6.22 -6.51
CA LYS A 47 -16.77 6.70 -7.88
C LYS A 47 -15.51 6.11 -8.48
N THR A 48 -14.62 5.58 -7.65
CA THR A 48 -13.33 5.04 -8.05
C THR A 48 -13.54 3.74 -8.83
N GLU A 49 -13.01 3.67 -10.06
CA GLU A 49 -13.07 2.48 -10.90
C GLU A 49 -11.78 1.66 -10.86
N SER A 50 -10.63 2.31 -10.65
CA SER A 50 -9.33 1.65 -10.68
C SER A 50 -8.27 2.42 -9.90
N ALA A 51 -7.21 1.73 -9.50
CA ALA A 51 -5.93 2.26 -9.06
C ALA A 51 -4.80 1.69 -9.94
N THR A 52 -3.80 2.52 -10.23
CA THR A 52 -2.74 2.16 -11.19
C THR A 52 -1.37 2.53 -10.65
N PHE A 53 -0.47 1.54 -10.59
CA PHE A 53 0.96 1.76 -10.44
C PHE A 53 1.58 2.11 -11.79
N ASP A 54 1.70 3.40 -12.09
CA ASP A 54 2.41 3.89 -13.27
C ASP A 54 3.90 4.05 -12.94
N VAL A 55 4.66 3.00 -13.25
CA VAL A 55 6.10 2.90 -12.96
C VAL A 55 6.90 3.92 -13.77
N ASP A 56 6.47 4.21 -15.00
CA ASP A 56 7.16 5.16 -15.89
C ASP A 56 6.98 6.60 -15.40
N ALA A 57 5.75 6.96 -15.00
CA ALA A 57 5.46 8.25 -14.39
C ALA A 57 5.82 8.31 -12.89
N LYS A 58 6.23 7.18 -12.29
CA LYS A 58 6.58 7.02 -10.87
C LYS A 58 5.48 7.46 -9.91
N ARG A 59 4.23 7.06 -10.17
CA ARG A 59 3.09 7.39 -9.31
C ARG A 59 2.12 6.23 -9.15
N LEU A 60 1.44 6.23 -8.01
CA LEU A 60 0.23 5.45 -7.76
C LEU A 60 -0.93 6.44 -7.71
N TYR A 61 -1.95 6.24 -8.53
CA TYR A 61 -3.13 7.08 -8.60
C TYR A 61 -4.38 6.24 -8.78
N GLU A 62 -5.53 6.78 -8.40
CA GLU A 62 -6.84 6.23 -8.73
C GLU A 62 -7.49 7.00 -9.87
N ARG A 63 -8.44 6.34 -10.55
CA ARG A 63 -9.27 6.96 -11.58
C ARG A 63 -10.75 6.73 -11.27
N ASP A 64 -11.52 7.82 -11.31
CA ASP A 64 -12.97 7.82 -11.18
C ASP A 64 -13.67 7.47 -12.51
N ALA A 65 -14.95 7.08 -12.43
CA ALA A 65 -15.78 6.76 -13.60
C ALA A 65 -15.97 7.91 -14.61
N ASP A 66 -15.74 9.16 -14.19
CA ASP A 66 -15.76 10.32 -15.08
C ASP A 66 -14.40 10.61 -15.75
N GLY A 67 -13.39 9.79 -15.46
CA GLY A 67 -12.02 9.90 -15.97
C GLY A 67 -11.11 10.81 -15.14
N SER A 68 -11.60 11.40 -14.04
CA SER A 68 -10.76 12.17 -13.11
C SER A 68 -9.72 11.26 -12.45
N GLU A 69 -8.51 11.78 -12.25
CA GLU A 69 -7.41 11.06 -11.59
C GLU A 69 -7.03 11.74 -10.27
N HIS A 70 -6.78 10.95 -9.23
CA HIS A 70 -6.30 11.44 -7.94
C HIS A 70 -5.04 10.68 -7.52
N ASP A 71 -3.95 11.40 -7.25
CA ASP A 71 -2.68 10.77 -6.87
C ASP A 71 -2.73 10.28 -5.41
N TRP A 72 -2.35 9.02 -5.18
CA TRP A 72 -2.17 8.46 -3.84
C TRP A 72 -0.73 8.63 -3.35
N ALA A 73 0.24 8.38 -4.23
CA ALA A 73 1.64 8.33 -3.84
C ALA A 73 2.62 8.50 -5.02
N ASP A 74 3.87 8.89 -4.72
CA ASP A 74 4.99 8.68 -5.66
C ASP A 74 5.62 7.31 -5.44
N ILE A 75 6.09 6.67 -6.51
CA ILE A 75 6.93 5.49 -6.44
C ILE A 75 8.38 5.93 -6.21
N VAL A 76 8.90 5.67 -5.01
CA VAL A 76 10.27 5.99 -4.60
C VAL A 76 11.24 4.88 -4.98
N ALA A 77 10.82 3.61 -4.83
CA ALA A 77 11.58 2.45 -5.27
C ALA A 77 10.65 1.38 -5.85
N TRP A 78 11.13 0.70 -6.89
CA TRP A 78 10.42 -0.35 -7.59
C TRP A 78 11.37 -1.52 -7.88
N GLU A 79 11.19 -2.63 -7.14
CA GLU A 79 12.10 -3.78 -7.13
C GLU A 79 11.29 -5.08 -7.26
N PRO A 80 10.61 -5.30 -8.41
CA PRO A 80 9.81 -6.50 -8.62
C PRO A 80 10.68 -7.77 -8.63
N PRO A 81 10.18 -8.91 -8.11
CA PRO A 81 8.87 -9.09 -7.48
C PRO A 81 8.90 -8.89 -5.95
N ASN A 82 9.97 -8.33 -5.38
CA ASN A 82 10.24 -8.44 -3.95
C ASN A 82 9.83 -7.21 -3.15
N ARG A 83 9.77 -6.02 -3.75
CA ARG A 83 9.58 -4.79 -2.97
C ARG A 83 9.13 -3.61 -3.82
N PHE A 84 8.38 -2.72 -3.19
CA PHE A 84 8.27 -1.33 -3.63
C PHE A 84 8.21 -0.39 -2.41
N LEU A 85 8.54 0.88 -2.63
CA LEU A 85 8.46 1.95 -1.63
C LEU A 85 7.71 3.13 -2.25
N LEU A 86 6.74 3.65 -1.50
CA LEU A 86 5.91 4.77 -1.88
C LEU A 86 6.12 5.96 -0.93
N ASN A 87 6.14 7.17 -1.49
CA ASN A 87 5.90 8.40 -0.74
C ASN A 87 4.38 8.61 -0.68
N TRP A 88 3.78 8.18 0.43
CA TRP A 88 2.35 8.09 0.63
C TRP A 88 1.76 9.45 1.04
N ARG A 89 0.83 9.96 0.21
CA ARG A 89 0.26 11.31 0.34
C ARG A 89 -1.22 11.39 -0.10
N VAL A 90 -1.95 10.30 0.08
CA VAL A 90 -3.37 10.15 -0.32
C VAL A 90 -4.29 11.22 0.31
N ASN A 91 -3.90 11.79 1.45
CA ASN A 91 -4.63 12.87 2.10
C ASN A 91 -3.76 14.13 2.19
N SER A 92 -4.08 15.13 1.36
CA SER A 92 -3.35 16.39 1.28
C SER A 92 -3.39 17.25 2.55
N ALA A 93 -4.28 16.98 3.50
CA ALA A 93 -4.33 17.64 4.80
C ALA A 93 -3.38 17.00 5.83
N ARG A 94 -2.78 15.85 5.51
CA ARG A 94 -1.85 15.12 6.39
C ARG A 94 -0.41 15.23 5.85
N PRO A 95 0.61 15.18 6.72
CA PRO A 95 1.99 15.07 6.27
C PRO A 95 2.22 13.81 5.43
N ASP A 96 3.09 13.92 4.43
CA ASP A 96 3.60 12.77 3.68
C ASP A 96 4.25 11.74 4.62
N THR A 97 4.10 10.47 4.25
CA THR A 97 4.59 9.31 4.98
C THR A 97 5.20 8.30 4.00
N GLU A 98 5.82 7.24 4.51
CA GLU A 98 6.40 6.22 3.63
C GLU A 98 5.67 4.89 3.82
N LEU A 99 5.27 4.28 2.72
CA LEU A 99 4.67 2.94 2.67
C LEU A 99 5.60 1.99 1.91
N GLU A 100 6.10 0.98 2.59
CA GLU A 100 6.97 -0.03 2.04
C GLU A 100 6.30 -1.40 2.13
N VAL A 101 6.25 -2.12 1.01
CA VAL A 101 5.71 -3.48 0.97
C VAL A 101 6.78 -4.41 0.43
N ARG A 102 6.98 -5.53 1.13
CA ARG A 102 7.94 -6.58 0.78
C ARG A 102 7.23 -7.91 0.59
N PHE A 103 7.73 -8.71 -0.33
CA PHE A 103 7.22 -10.04 -0.67
C PHE A 103 8.36 -11.04 -0.51
N ALA A 104 8.20 -11.95 0.44
CA ALA A 104 9.17 -12.99 0.74
C ALA A 104 8.54 -14.37 0.59
N ALA A 105 9.28 -15.31 -0.01
CA ALA A 105 8.81 -16.69 -0.11
C ALA A 105 8.66 -17.32 1.28
N ASP A 106 7.57 -18.06 1.48
CA ASP A 106 7.29 -18.86 2.66
C ASP A 106 6.79 -20.24 2.22
N GLY A 107 7.74 -21.10 1.84
CA GLY A 107 7.43 -22.35 1.14
C GLY A 107 6.83 -22.11 -0.24
N GLU A 108 5.64 -22.64 -0.49
CA GLU A 108 4.86 -22.41 -1.72
C GLU A 108 3.97 -21.15 -1.65
N ALA A 109 3.93 -20.51 -0.48
CA ALA A 109 3.18 -19.28 -0.21
C ALA A 109 4.12 -18.06 -0.22
N THR A 110 3.53 -16.87 -0.09
CA THR A 110 4.26 -15.60 0.05
C THR A 110 3.84 -14.89 1.32
N ARG A 111 4.82 -14.49 2.11
CA ARG A 111 4.64 -13.54 3.19
C ARG A 111 4.72 -12.12 2.63
N VAL A 112 3.63 -11.37 2.78
CA VAL A 112 3.53 -9.95 2.43
C VAL A 112 3.73 -9.14 3.71
N GLU A 113 4.77 -8.32 3.73
CA GLU A 113 5.17 -7.50 4.87
C GLU A 113 4.98 -6.03 4.51
N LEU A 114 4.03 -5.36 5.19
CA LEU A 114 3.74 -3.95 5.03
C LEU A 114 4.33 -3.18 6.21
N GLU A 115 5.16 -2.18 5.91
CA GLU A 115 5.64 -1.21 6.88
C GLU A 115 5.22 0.19 6.44
N HIS A 116 4.49 0.90 7.30
CA HIS A 116 4.11 2.29 7.06
C HIS A 116 4.70 3.17 8.17
N ARG A 117 5.60 4.07 7.80
CA ARG A 117 6.42 4.90 8.70
C ARG A 117 6.30 6.39 8.37
N GLY A 118 6.97 7.24 9.15
CA GLY A 118 6.95 8.70 8.97
C GLY A 118 5.96 9.46 9.87
N TRP A 119 5.40 8.81 10.90
CA TRP A 119 4.34 9.38 11.74
C TRP A 119 4.74 10.52 12.69
N ALA A 120 6.02 10.90 12.75
CA ALA A 120 6.54 11.88 13.72
C ALA A 120 5.88 13.27 13.62
N LYS A 121 5.27 13.61 12.47
CA LYS A 121 4.55 14.87 12.24
C LYS A 121 3.02 14.70 12.24
N SER A 122 2.53 13.47 12.34
CA SER A 122 1.11 13.13 12.29
C SER A 122 0.52 13.11 13.70
N SER A 123 -0.80 13.22 13.80
CA SER A 123 -1.47 12.98 15.07
C SER A 123 -1.47 11.48 15.42
N PRO A 124 -1.53 11.11 16.71
CA PRO A 124 -1.71 9.72 17.10
C PRO A 124 -2.99 9.10 16.54
N GLU A 125 -4.06 9.89 16.39
CA GLU A 125 -5.34 9.47 15.81
C GLU A 125 -5.20 9.12 14.32
N ASP A 126 -4.44 9.91 13.56
CA ASP A 126 -4.15 9.61 12.15
C ASP A 126 -3.41 8.27 12.03
N ARG A 127 -2.37 8.05 12.85
CA ARG A 127 -1.62 6.79 12.86
C ARG A 127 -2.55 5.61 13.19
N SER A 128 -3.34 5.70 14.26
CA SER A 128 -4.24 4.62 14.66
C SER A 128 -5.29 4.31 13.59
N SER A 129 -5.82 5.34 12.93
CA SER A 129 -6.75 5.16 11.81
C SER A 129 -6.13 4.38 10.65
N TYR A 130 -4.86 4.62 10.31
CA TYR A 130 -4.16 3.82 9.32
C TYR A 130 -3.85 2.41 9.81
N ASP A 131 -3.51 2.24 11.10
CA ASP A 131 -3.21 0.94 11.69
C ASP A 131 -4.40 -0.02 11.55
N GLU A 132 -5.61 0.46 11.89
CA GLU A 132 -6.86 -0.27 11.73
C GLU A 132 -7.25 -0.44 10.25
N GLY A 133 -7.04 0.59 9.42
CA GLY A 133 -7.34 0.54 7.98
C GLY A 133 -6.54 -0.54 7.25
N TRP A 134 -5.26 -0.72 7.58
CA TRP A 134 -4.43 -1.75 6.95
C TRP A 134 -4.88 -3.17 7.29
N ASP A 135 -5.49 -3.41 8.46
CA ASP A 135 -6.07 -4.72 8.77
C ASP A 135 -7.22 -5.07 7.82
N VAL A 136 -8.06 -4.09 7.48
CA VAL A 136 -9.16 -4.25 6.52
C VAL A 136 -8.60 -4.48 5.11
N VAL A 137 -7.68 -3.63 4.66
CA VAL A 137 -7.10 -3.68 3.31
C VAL A 137 -6.38 -5.01 3.07
N LEU A 138 -5.51 -5.44 3.99
CA LEU A 138 -4.79 -6.71 3.82
C LEU A 138 -5.70 -7.93 3.99
N GLY A 139 -6.79 -7.82 4.75
CA GLY A 139 -7.83 -8.86 4.76
C GLY A 139 -8.43 -9.10 3.38
N LYS A 140 -8.71 -8.03 2.62
CA LYS A 140 -9.22 -8.14 1.24
C LYS A 140 -8.23 -8.77 0.27
N LEU A 141 -6.93 -8.48 0.43
CA LEU A 141 -5.89 -9.14 -0.35
C LEU A 141 -5.90 -10.65 -0.14
N VAL A 142 -6.02 -11.09 1.12
CA VAL A 142 -6.08 -12.52 1.47
C VAL A 142 -7.34 -13.18 0.90
N ASP A 143 -8.50 -12.51 0.99
CA ASP A 143 -9.77 -13.03 0.44
C ASP A 143 -9.74 -13.19 -1.08
N ALA A 144 -8.89 -12.42 -1.79
CA ALA A 144 -8.77 -12.44 -3.24
C ALA A 144 -7.81 -13.51 -3.79
N THR A 145 -7.19 -14.32 -2.92
CA THR A 145 -6.17 -15.32 -3.30
C THR A 145 -6.66 -16.75 -3.38
#